data_AF-A0A1C7NM46-F1
#
_entry.id   AF-A0A1C7NM46-F1
#
_cell.length_a   1.000
_cell.length_b   1.000
_cell.length_c   1.000
_cell.angle_alpha   90.00
_cell.angle_beta   90.00
_cell.angle_gamma   90.00
#
_symmetry.space_group_name_H-M   'P 1'
#
loop_
_entity.id
_entity.type
_entity.pdbx_description
1 polymer ?
#
loop_
_entity_poly.entity_id
_entity_poly.type
_entity_poly.pdbx_seq_one_letter_code
_entity_poly.pdbx_strand_id
1 'polypeptide(L)'
;MDKILSLLKDQDIKTPQENPLAQLDLSKISQDVIEQVRDEYLARQRTEAVRNATSMTPEVLATISQMVKETHLLTLLKDCKARQDKKERELFTHRVAIQERYKKQRDSMMAKQLIGINVNERELQALDDEMTGELHAMDLQIIKEMDAEVTHLQKEFVRLQVPLFKVSQDPSDVKLQQKVLFILQDMI
;
A
#
# COMPACT_ATOMS: atom_id res chain seq x y z
N MET A 1 24.74 -19.49 -54.44
CA MET A 1 23.39 -19.72 -53.87
C MET A 1 22.47 -18.67 -54.47
N ASP A 2 22.34 -18.70 -55.79
CA ASP A 2 21.84 -17.58 -56.59
C ASP A 2 20.41 -17.81 -57.10
N LYS A 3 19.73 -18.81 -56.52
CA LYS A 3 18.33 -19.18 -56.80
C LYS A 3 17.32 -18.63 -55.78
N ILE A 4 17.78 -18.05 -54.67
CA ILE A 4 16.89 -17.49 -53.63
C ILE A 4 16.56 -16.02 -53.92
N LEU A 5 17.47 -15.29 -54.58
CA LEU A 5 17.28 -13.87 -54.92
C LEU A 5 16.37 -13.63 -56.13
N SER A 6 16.08 -14.65 -56.95
CA SER A 6 15.15 -14.55 -58.08
C SER A 6 13.68 -14.77 -57.72
N LEU A 7 13.37 -15.16 -56.47
CA LEU A 7 12.01 -15.40 -55.99
C LEU A 7 11.36 -14.17 -55.34
N LEU A 8 12.09 -13.06 -55.22
CA LEU A 8 11.62 -11.82 -54.59
C LEU A 8 11.23 -10.74 -55.60
N LYS A 9 11.29 -11.03 -56.92
CA LYS A 9 11.13 -10.01 -57.97
C LYS A 9 9.70 -9.84 -58.51
N ASP A 10 8.77 -10.73 -58.14
CA ASP A 10 7.39 -10.73 -58.67
C ASP A 10 6.31 -10.81 -57.57
N GLN A 11 6.58 -10.29 -56.36
CA GLN A 11 5.49 -9.99 -55.45
C GLN A 11 5.07 -8.54 -55.64
N ASP A 12 4.08 -8.35 -56.52
CA ASP A 12 3.17 -7.20 -56.51
C ASP A 12 2.49 -7.17 -55.13
N ILE A 13 3.19 -6.64 -54.13
CA ILE A 13 2.58 -6.26 -52.86
C ILE A 13 1.74 -5.04 -53.19
N LYS A 14 0.48 -5.27 -53.56
CA LYS A 14 -0.56 -4.26 -53.45
C LYS A 14 -0.57 -3.82 -52.00
N THR A 15 0.04 -2.67 -51.75
CA THR A 15 -0.15 -1.92 -50.52
C THR A 15 -1.66 -1.71 -50.40
N PRO A 16 -2.31 -2.15 -49.31
CA PRO A 16 -3.65 -1.67 -49.00
C PRO A 16 -3.50 -0.19 -48.63
N GLN A 17 -3.55 0.68 -49.63
CA GLN A 17 -3.77 2.10 -49.44
C GLN A 17 -5.24 2.31 -49.07
N GLU A 18 -5.62 1.95 -47.86
CA GLU A 18 -6.75 2.57 -47.20
C GLU A 18 -6.34 2.85 -45.78
N ASN A 19 -5.68 4.00 -45.61
CA ASN A 19 -5.59 4.63 -44.31
C ASN A 19 -7.02 5.13 -44.01
N PRO A 20 -7.78 4.55 -43.09
CA PRO A 20 -9.19 4.92 -42.86
C PRO A 20 -9.34 6.38 -42.38
N LEU A 21 -8.22 7.03 -42.05
CA LEU A 21 -8.11 8.44 -41.70
C LEU A 21 -8.09 9.39 -42.91
N ALA A 22 -7.81 8.90 -44.13
CA ALA A 22 -7.70 9.74 -45.33
C ALA A 22 -9.04 10.18 -45.91
N GLN A 23 -10.15 9.53 -45.50
CA GLN A 23 -11.52 9.87 -45.91
C GLN A 23 -12.29 10.69 -44.87
N LEU A 24 -11.71 11.00 -43.70
CA LEU A 24 -12.34 11.91 -42.75
C LEU A 24 -12.15 13.36 -43.23
N ASP A 25 -13.23 13.93 -43.76
CA ASP A 25 -13.32 15.35 -44.11
C ASP A 25 -13.43 16.20 -42.83
N LEU A 26 -12.27 16.55 -42.27
CA LEU A 26 -12.14 17.33 -41.02
C LEU A 26 -12.72 18.75 -41.14
N SER A 27 -13.02 19.22 -42.36
CA SER A 27 -13.59 20.56 -42.60
C SER A 27 -15.07 20.69 -42.21
N LYS A 28 -15.76 19.57 -41.98
CA LYS A 28 -17.20 19.52 -41.61
C LYS A 28 -17.44 19.28 -40.12
N ILE A 29 -16.39 19.15 -39.32
CA ILE A 29 -16.52 18.98 -37.87
C ILE A 29 -16.95 20.32 -37.27
N SER A 30 -18.03 20.32 -36.49
CA SER A 30 -18.48 21.54 -35.82
C SER A 30 -17.47 21.96 -34.74
N GLN A 31 -17.36 23.28 -34.55
CA GLN A 31 -16.54 23.87 -33.48
C GLN A 31 -16.86 23.24 -32.11
N ASP A 32 -18.15 23.01 -31.84
CA ASP A 32 -18.63 22.41 -30.59
C ASP A 32 -18.11 20.98 -30.38
N VAL A 33 -18.01 20.16 -31.44
CA VAL A 33 -17.46 18.80 -31.34
C VAL A 33 -15.96 18.84 -31.10
N ILE A 34 -15.26 19.81 -31.70
CA ILE A 34 -13.82 20.02 -31.45
C ILE A 34 -13.58 20.43 -30.00
N GLU A 35 -14.39 21.35 -29.48
CA GLU A 35 -14.32 21.79 -28.08
C GLU A 35 -14.65 20.64 -27.12
N GLN A 36 -15.69 19.86 -27.38
CA GLN A 36 -16.05 18.70 -26.57
C GLN A 36 -14.92 17.65 -26.55
N VAL A 37 -14.36 17.28 -27.70
CA VAL A 37 -13.28 16.30 -27.78
C VAL A 37 -12.00 16.83 -27.11
N ARG A 38 -11.72 18.13 -27.24
CA ARG A 38 -10.60 18.78 -26.56
C ARG A 38 -10.77 18.74 -25.05
N ASP A 39 -11.95 19.04 -24.55
CA ASP A 39 -12.24 19.02 -23.11
C ASP A 39 -12.18 17.60 -22.55
N GLU A 40 -12.72 16.60 -23.27
CA GLU A 40 -12.58 15.19 -22.90
C GLU A 40 -11.11 14.73 -22.90
N TYR A 41 -10.32 15.16 -23.88
CA TYR A 41 -8.89 14.84 -23.94
C TYR A 41 -8.12 15.46 -22.77
N LEU A 42 -8.36 16.73 -22.47
CA LEU A 42 -7.74 17.43 -21.35
C LEU A 42 -8.17 16.84 -20.00
N ALA A 43 -9.44 16.46 -19.86
CA ALA A 43 -9.95 15.77 -18.69
C ALA A 43 -9.23 14.42 -18.49
N ARG A 44 -9.09 13.62 -19.55
CA ARG A 44 -8.33 12.36 -19.52
C ARG A 44 -6.87 12.58 -19.14
N GLN A 45 -6.19 13.56 -19.74
CA GLN A 45 -4.82 13.90 -19.37
C GLN A 45 -4.68 14.28 -17.90
N ARG A 46 -5.62 15.07 -17.34
CA ARG A 46 -5.61 15.42 -15.91
C ARG A 46 -5.80 14.18 -15.04
N THR A 47 -6.72 13.28 -15.39
CA THR A 47 -6.93 12.03 -14.65
C THR A 47 -5.70 11.12 -14.69
N GLU A 48 -5.03 11.02 -15.84
CA GLU A 48 -3.79 10.24 -15.98
C GLU A 48 -2.62 10.86 -15.20
N ALA A 49 -2.51 12.20 -15.22
CA ALA A 49 -1.50 12.93 -14.44
C ALA A 49 -1.67 12.72 -12.93
N VAL A 50 -2.91 12.73 -12.43
CA VAL A 50 -3.20 12.47 -11.01
C VAL A 50 -2.93 11.01 -10.62
N ARG A 51 -3.21 10.05 -11.52
CA ARG A 51 -2.95 8.62 -11.28
C ARG A 51 -1.46 8.29 -11.27
N ASN A 52 -0.67 8.93 -12.13
CA ASN A 52 0.78 8.75 -12.22
C ASN A 52 1.57 9.76 -11.39
N ALA A 53 0.89 10.53 -10.52
CA ALA A 53 1.54 11.54 -9.72
C ALA A 53 2.60 10.89 -8.81
N THR A 54 3.79 11.51 -8.78
CA THR A 54 4.90 11.11 -7.90
C THR A 54 5.07 12.07 -6.72
N SER A 55 4.24 13.11 -6.65
CA SER A 55 4.27 14.14 -5.62
C SER A 55 2.87 14.59 -5.26
N MET A 56 2.74 15.18 -4.07
CA MET A 56 1.51 15.81 -3.62
C MET A 56 1.35 17.17 -4.32
N THR A 57 0.57 17.20 -5.40
CA THR A 57 0.19 18.44 -6.08
C THR A 57 -1.19 18.93 -5.62
N PRO A 58 -1.53 20.22 -5.83
CA PRO A 58 -2.87 20.73 -5.53
C PRO A 58 -4.00 19.97 -6.23
N GLU A 59 -3.77 19.47 -7.46
CA GLU A 59 -4.77 18.67 -8.17
C GLU A 59 -5.05 17.32 -7.48
N VAL A 60 -4.00 16.68 -6.94
CA VAL A 60 -4.13 15.44 -6.16
C VAL A 60 -4.98 15.68 -4.90
N LEU A 61 -4.73 16.78 -4.19
CA LEU A 61 -5.50 17.18 -3.02
C LEU A 61 -6.98 17.47 -3.34
N ALA A 62 -7.23 18.18 -4.44
CA ALA A 62 -8.59 18.45 -4.90
C ALA A 62 -9.34 17.14 -5.20
N THR A 63 -8.65 16.19 -5.85
CA THR A 63 -9.21 14.86 -6.16
C THR A 63 -9.53 14.09 -4.88
N ILE A 64 -8.62 14.07 -3.90
CA ILE A 64 -8.86 13.41 -2.61
C ILE A 64 -10.04 14.05 -1.88
N SER A 65 -10.11 15.38 -1.85
CA SER A 65 -11.23 16.12 -1.23
C SER A 65 -12.58 15.81 -1.89
N GLN A 66 -12.59 15.65 -3.21
CA GLN A 66 -13.78 15.21 -3.95
C GLN A 66 -14.14 13.76 -3.61
N MET A 67 -13.16 12.85 -3.60
CA MET A 67 -13.38 11.44 -3.23
C MET A 67 -13.93 11.28 -1.81
N VAL A 68 -13.48 12.10 -0.86
CA VAL A 68 -14.01 12.11 0.51
C VAL A 68 -15.52 12.37 0.54
N LYS A 69 -16.03 13.19 -0.38
CA LYS A 69 -17.47 13.52 -0.48
C LYS A 69 -18.26 12.48 -1.26
N GLU A 70 -17.65 11.91 -2.30
CA GLU A 70 -18.33 11.04 -3.27
C GLU A 70 -18.23 9.55 -2.95
N THR A 71 -17.27 9.16 -2.11
CA THR A 71 -16.98 7.76 -1.80
C THR A 71 -17.01 7.49 -0.29
N HIS A 72 -16.94 6.22 0.09
CA HIS A 72 -16.87 5.78 1.48
C HIS A 72 -15.43 5.77 2.03
N LEU A 73 -14.53 6.59 1.48
CA LEU A 73 -13.11 6.63 1.82
C LEU A 73 -12.85 6.84 3.31
N LEU A 74 -13.54 7.80 3.95
CA LEU A 74 -13.37 8.07 5.38
C LEU A 74 -13.87 6.91 6.25
N THR A 75 -14.99 6.28 5.86
CA THR A 75 -15.51 5.11 6.57
C THR A 75 -14.53 3.95 6.47
N LEU A 76 -13.99 3.70 5.27
CA LEU A 76 -12.98 2.65 5.06
C LEU A 76 -11.71 2.93 5.89
N LEU A 77 -11.26 4.19 5.95
CA LEU A 77 -10.14 4.58 6.80
C LEU A 77 -10.43 4.33 8.29
N LYS A 78 -11.63 4.67 8.76
CA LYS A 78 -12.07 4.38 10.14
C LYS A 78 -12.07 2.89 10.44
N ASP A 79 -12.59 2.08 9.53
CA ASP A 79 -12.62 0.62 9.68
C ASP A 79 -11.21 0.02 9.71
N CYS A 80 -10.32 0.47 8.81
CA CYS A 80 -8.91 0.05 8.80
C CYS A 80 -8.23 0.43 10.12
N LYS A 81 -8.45 1.66 10.60
CA LYS A 81 -7.89 2.13 11.87
C LYS A 81 -8.41 1.31 13.05
N ALA A 82 -9.72 1.08 13.13
CA ALA A 82 -10.31 0.30 14.21
C ALA A 82 -9.76 -1.14 14.24
N ARG A 83 -9.56 -1.74 13.06
CA ARG A 83 -8.92 -3.05 12.90
C ARG A 83 -7.46 -3.04 13.37
N GLN A 84 -6.68 -2.05 12.96
CA GLN A 84 -5.30 -1.86 13.42
C GLN A 84 -5.24 -1.70 14.95
N ASP A 85 -6.01 -0.77 15.51
CA ASP A 85 -6.06 -0.49 16.95
C ASP A 85 -6.49 -1.73 17.76
N LYS A 86 -7.38 -2.57 17.22
CA LYS A 86 -7.74 -3.87 17.83
C LYS A 86 -6.55 -4.82 17.85
N LYS A 87 -5.88 -4.99 16.72
CA LYS A 87 -4.74 -5.91 16.59
C LYS A 87 -3.55 -5.46 17.44
N GLU A 88 -3.27 -4.16 17.48
CA GLU A 88 -2.24 -3.58 18.37
C GLU A 88 -2.53 -3.88 19.84
N ARG A 89 -3.79 -3.76 20.28
CA ARG A 89 -4.19 -4.11 21.65
C ARG A 89 -4.00 -5.60 21.95
N GLU A 90 -4.37 -6.47 21.02
CA GLU A 90 -4.19 -7.92 21.18
C GLU A 90 -2.71 -8.29 21.29
N LEU A 91 -1.88 -7.76 20.39
CA LEU A 91 -0.43 -7.97 20.38
C LEU A 91 0.24 -7.39 21.64
N PHE A 92 -0.15 -6.20 22.06
CA PHE A 92 0.34 -5.58 23.29
C PHE A 92 -0.01 -6.43 24.51
N THR A 93 -1.27 -6.89 24.60
CA THR A 93 -1.72 -7.75 25.70
C THR A 93 -0.91 -9.05 25.75
N HIS A 94 -0.66 -9.67 24.60
CA HIS A 94 0.15 -10.89 24.52
C HIS A 94 1.60 -10.64 24.98
N ARG A 95 2.22 -9.54 24.54
CA ARG A 95 3.56 -9.14 24.97
C ARG A 95 3.64 -8.90 26.49
N VAL A 96 2.64 -8.22 27.07
CA VAL A 96 2.56 -8.00 28.52
C VAL A 96 2.38 -9.32 29.28
N ALA A 97 1.55 -10.23 28.76
CA ALA A 97 1.33 -11.54 29.37
C ALA A 97 2.61 -12.37 29.45
N ILE A 98 3.47 -12.32 28.42
CA ILE A 98 4.80 -12.94 28.44
C ILE A 98 5.64 -12.36 29.57
N GLN A 99 5.74 -11.03 29.65
CA GLN A 99 6.52 -10.35 30.69
C GLN A 99 6.01 -10.68 32.11
N GLU A 100 4.70 -10.66 32.32
CA GLU A 100 4.12 -10.98 33.63
C GLU A 100 4.36 -12.44 34.03
N ARG A 101 4.30 -13.37 33.07
CA ARG A 101 4.56 -14.79 33.33
C ARG A 101 5.99 -15.03 33.80
N TYR A 102 6.98 -14.49 33.08
CA TYR A 102 8.39 -14.61 33.47
C TYR A 102 8.70 -13.85 34.76
N LYS A 103 8.09 -12.68 34.98
CA LYS A 103 8.20 -11.95 36.24
C LYS A 103 7.70 -12.79 37.43
N LYS A 104 6.53 -13.43 37.32
CA LYS A 104 5.99 -14.32 38.36
C LYS A 104 6.90 -15.52 38.62
N GLN A 105 7.47 -16.11 37.56
CA GLN A 105 8.42 -17.23 37.69
C GLN A 105 9.69 -16.79 38.41
N ARG A 106 10.25 -15.63 38.06
CA ARG A 106 11.42 -15.03 38.70
C ARG A 106 11.16 -14.71 40.17
N ASP A 107 10.03 -14.07 40.49
CA ASP A 107 9.63 -13.75 41.86
C ASP A 107 9.48 -15.02 42.70
N SER A 108 8.92 -16.10 42.13
CA SER A 108 8.82 -17.40 42.80
C SER A 108 10.19 -18.02 43.07
N MET A 109 11.13 -17.92 42.13
CA MET A 109 12.51 -18.39 42.34
C MET A 109 13.22 -17.58 43.43
N MET A 110 13.11 -16.25 43.40
CA MET A 110 13.68 -15.39 44.45
C MET A 110 13.09 -15.69 45.82
N ALA A 111 11.78 -15.94 45.92
CA ALA A 111 11.15 -16.33 47.18
C ALA A 111 11.71 -17.66 47.72
N LYS A 112 11.97 -18.64 46.86
CA LYS A 112 12.63 -19.91 47.24
C LYS A 112 14.04 -19.65 47.80
N GLN A 113 14.80 -18.78 47.15
CA GLN A 113 16.14 -18.39 47.61
C GLN A 113 16.11 -17.72 48.99
N LEU A 114 15.13 -16.84 49.24
CA LEU A 114 14.95 -16.17 50.53
C LEU A 114 14.63 -17.15 51.68
N ILE A 115 13.93 -18.25 51.39
CA ILE A 115 13.58 -19.29 52.37
C ILE A 115 14.74 -20.29 52.56
N GLY A 116 15.87 -20.09 51.87
CA GLY A 116 17.07 -20.91 52.01
C GLY A 116 17.11 -22.14 51.10
N ILE A 117 16.21 -22.23 50.11
CA ILE A 117 16.32 -23.23 49.04
C ILE A 117 17.37 -22.73 48.04
N ASN A 118 18.42 -23.51 47.81
CA ASN A 118 19.43 -23.18 46.80
C ASN A 118 18.80 -23.15 45.42
N VAL A 119 18.67 -21.94 44.86
CA VAL A 119 18.34 -21.72 43.46
C VAL A 119 19.65 -21.62 42.69
N ASN A 120 19.75 -22.38 41.61
CA ASN A 120 20.94 -22.36 40.77
C ASN A 120 20.94 -21.08 39.93
N GLU A 121 22.02 -20.32 39.99
CA GLU A 121 22.18 -19.06 39.24
C GLU A 121 22.07 -19.28 37.72
N ARG A 122 22.43 -20.49 37.24
CA ARG A 122 22.25 -20.92 35.85
C ARG A 122 20.79 -21.06 35.44
N GLU A 123 19.90 -21.46 36.36
CA GLU A 123 18.47 -21.58 36.07
C GLU A 123 17.81 -20.21 35.93
N LEU A 124 18.25 -19.23 36.74
CA LEU A 124 17.84 -17.83 36.62
C LEU A 124 18.29 -17.22 35.29
N GLN A 125 19.53 -17.49 34.87
CA GLN A 125 20.03 -17.04 33.56
C GLN A 125 19.27 -17.69 32.40
N ALA A 126 19.03 -19.01 32.46
CA ALA A 126 18.25 -19.70 31.45
C ALA A 126 16.82 -19.12 31.32
N LEU A 127 16.20 -18.76 32.45
CA LEU A 127 14.89 -18.11 32.47
C LEU A 127 14.90 -16.73 31.79
N ASP A 128 15.92 -15.91 32.07
CA ASP A 128 16.07 -14.59 31.44
C ASP A 128 16.37 -14.72 29.93
N ASP A 129 17.14 -15.72 29.51
CA ASP A 129 17.42 -16.04 28.10
C ASP A 129 16.15 -16.50 27.36
N GLU A 130 15.35 -17.39 27.97
CA GLU A 130 14.06 -17.84 27.43
C GLU A 130 13.08 -16.67 27.27
N MET A 131 12.97 -15.81 28.29
CA MET A 131 12.15 -14.59 28.21
C MET A 131 12.58 -13.71 27.04
N THR A 132 13.89 -13.49 26.88
CA THR A 132 14.44 -12.63 25.82
C THR A 132 14.15 -13.24 24.45
N GLY A 133 14.34 -14.56 24.29
CA GLY A 133 14.05 -15.26 23.04
C GLY A 133 12.58 -15.19 22.66
N GLU A 134 11.68 -15.40 23.62
CA GLU A 134 10.24 -15.35 23.36
C GLU A 134 9.73 -13.93 23.07
N LEU A 135 10.23 -12.92 23.79
CA LEU A 135 9.92 -11.52 23.50
C LEU A 135 10.42 -11.13 22.10
N HIS A 136 11.60 -11.57 21.71
CA HIS A 136 12.11 -11.32 20.37
C HIS A 136 11.25 -11.96 19.28
N ALA A 137 10.83 -13.21 19.48
CA ALA A 137 9.91 -13.89 18.57
C ALA A 137 8.56 -13.15 18.46
N MET A 138 8.06 -12.64 19.58
CA MET A 138 6.85 -11.83 19.62
C MET A 138 7.03 -10.49 18.87
N ASP A 139 8.14 -9.79 19.06
CA ASP A 139 8.42 -8.53 18.37
C ASP A 139 8.50 -8.73 16.85
N LEU A 140 9.11 -9.84 16.38
CA LEU A 140 9.09 -10.21 14.95
C LEU A 140 7.67 -10.49 14.43
N GLN A 141 6.84 -11.16 15.23
CA GLN A 141 5.44 -11.39 14.88
C GLN A 141 4.67 -10.08 14.77
N ILE A 142 4.90 -9.12 15.67
CA ILE A 142 4.28 -7.79 15.64
C ILE A 142 4.60 -7.10 14.30
N ILE A 143 5.87 -7.07 13.90
CA ILE A 143 6.30 -6.45 12.63
C ILE A 143 5.55 -7.09 11.46
N LYS A 144 5.55 -8.42 11.38
CA LYS A 144 4.88 -9.16 10.30
C LYS A 144 3.37 -8.86 10.24
N GLU A 145 2.70 -8.83 11.39
CA GLU A 145 1.27 -8.54 11.48
C GLU A 145 0.96 -7.10 11.08
N MET A 146 1.80 -6.13 11.46
CA MET A 146 1.64 -4.72 11.08
C MET A 146 1.90 -4.52 9.58
N ASP A 147 2.91 -5.17 9.00
CA ASP A 147 3.17 -5.13 7.55
C ASP A 147 1.98 -5.69 6.74
N ALA A 148 1.30 -6.71 7.28
CA ALA A 148 0.09 -7.25 6.67
C ALA A 148 -1.07 -6.25 6.70
N GLU A 149 -1.23 -5.48 7.78
CA GLU A 149 -2.23 -4.40 7.87
C GLU A 149 -1.92 -3.24 6.91
N VAL A 150 -0.64 -2.84 6.80
CA VAL A 150 -0.20 -1.84 5.79
C VAL A 150 -0.55 -2.31 4.38
N THR A 151 -0.23 -3.57 4.06
CA THR A 151 -0.54 -4.16 2.76
C THR A 151 -2.05 -4.22 2.50
N HIS A 152 -2.85 -4.55 3.51
CA HIS A 152 -4.30 -4.55 3.42
C HIS A 152 -4.85 -3.15 3.11
N LEU A 153 -4.41 -2.15 3.86
CA LEU A 153 -4.79 -0.75 3.65
C LEU A 153 -4.42 -0.29 2.23
N GLN A 154 -3.19 -0.57 1.78
CA GLN A 154 -2.76 -0.23 0.42
C GLN A 154 -3.68 -0.84 -0.64
N LYS A 155 -4.06 -2.13 -0.48
CA LYS A 155 -4.98 -2.80 -1.41
C LYS A 155 -6.35 -2.16 -1.44
N GLU A 156 -6.93 -1.83 -0.29
CA GLU A 156 -8.25 -1.20 -0.22
C GLU A 156 -8.24 0.21 -0.83
N PHE A 157 -7.20 1.01 -0.58
CA PHE A 157 -7.07 2.35 -1.14
C PHE A 157 -6.80 2.33 -2.65
N VAL A 158 -6.06 1.33 -3.14
CA VAL A 158 -5.91 1.09 -4.59
C VAL A 158 -7.24 0.70 -5.23
N ARG A 159 -8.07 -0.11 -4.57
CA ARG A 159 -9.41 -0.49 -5.07
C ARG A 159 -10.33 0.73 -5.21
N LEU A 160 -10.25 1.66 -4.27
CA LEU A 160 -10.95 2.95 -4.35
C LEU A 160 -10.31 3.94 -5.33
N GLN A 161 -9.20 3.57 -5.98
CA GLN A 161 -8.43 4.43 -6.90
C GLN A 161 -7.94 5.73 -6.23
N VAL A 162 -7.58 5.67 -4.95
CA VAL A 162 -7.02 6.82 -4.25
C VAL A 162 -5.68 7.20 -4.89
N PRO A 163 -5.46 8.47 -5.27
CA PRO A 163 -4.21 8.92 -5.84
C PRO A 163 -3.00 8.59 -4.95
N LEU A 164 -1.84 8.36 -5.56
CA LEU A 164 -0.56 8.03 -4.88
C LEU A 164 -0.53 6.67 -4.16
N PHE A 165 -1.66 5.96 -4.04
CA PHE A 165 -1.69 4.62 -3.46
C PHE A 165 -1.33 3.56 -4.49
N LYS A 166 -0.40 2.69 -4.07
CA LYS A 166 0.02 1.47 -4.75
C LYS A 166 0.51 0.48 -3.70
N VAL A 167 0.37 -0.81 -3.98
CA VAL A 167 0.96 -1.83 -3.11
C VAL A 167 2.47 -1.79 -3.32
N SER A 168 3.20 -1.25 -2.34
CA SER A 168 4.65 -1.01 -2.42
C SER A 168 5.29 -1.14 -1.05
N GLN A 169 6.52 -1.66 -1.05
CA GLN A 169 7.40 -1.72 0.11
C GLN A 169 8.54 -0.69 0.01
N ASP A 170 8.57 0.13 -1.04
CA ASP A 170 9.55 1.21 -1.17
C ASP A 170 9.29 2.29 -0.10
N PRO A 171 10.28 2.62 0.75
CA PRO A 171 10.14 3.67 1.76
C PRO A 171 9.67 5.02 1.20
N SER A 172 10.01 5.34 -0.04
CA SER A 172 9.63 6.62 -0.67
C SER A 172 8.12 6.67 -0.95
N ASP A 173 7.59 5.59 -1.52
CA ASP A 173 6.17 5.42 -1.79
C ASP A 173 5.34 5.38 -0.50
N VAL A 174 5.82 4.60 0.48
CA VAL A 174 5.15 4.47 1.78
C VAL A 174 5.07 5.84 2.48
N LYS A 175 6.14 6.65 2.43
CA LYS A 175 6.14 8.02 2.99
C LYS A 175 5.11 8.92 2.31
N LEU A 176 4.95 8.82 0.98
CA LEU A 176 3.94 9.60 0.25
C LEU A 176 2.52 9.17 0.66
N GLN A 177 2.27 7.87 0.75
CA GLN A 177 0.99 7.33 1.19
C GLN A 177 0.66 7.74 2.63
N GLN A 178 1.64 7.72 3.53
CA GLN A 178 1.49 8.19 4.91
C GLN A 178 1.08 9.66 4.98
N LYS A 179 1.65 10.52 4.11
CA LYS A 179 1.23 11.93 4.04
C LYS A 179 -0.25 12.07 3.66
N VAL A 180 -0.71 11.27 2.69
CA VAL A 180 -2.13 11.25 2.31
C VAL A 180 -3.00 10.76 3.46
N LEU A 181 -2.58 9.70 4.17
CA LEU A 181 -3.31 9.20 5.34
C LEU A 181 -3.40 10.25 6.44
N PHE A 182 -2.33 10.98 6.71
CA PHE A 182 -2.32 12.04 7.73
C PHE A 182 -3.37 13.10 7.41
N ILE A 183 -3.45 13.54 6.16
CA ILE A 183 -4.46 14.51 5.71
C ILE A 183 -5.87 13.95 5.86
N LEU A 184 -6.09 12.70 5.48
CA LEU A 184 -7.40 12.06 5.62
C LEU A 184 -7.79 11.85 7.09
N GLN A 185 -6.82 11.63 7.98
CA GLN A 185 -7.04 11.54 9.42
C GLN A 185 -7.43 12.89 10.02
N ASP A 186 -6.84 13.99 9.58
CA ASP A 186 -7.22 15.35 10.02
C ASP A 186 -8.66 15.72 9.62
N MET A 187 -9.26 15.01 8.64
CA MET A 187 -10.63 15.21 8.17
C MET A 187 -11.67 14.36 8.92
N ILE A 188 -11.24 13.48 9.83
CA ILE A 188 -12.09 12.59 10.64
C ILE A 188 -12.41 13.22 11.99
#